data_AF-W4QSW1-F1
#
_entry.id   AF-W4QSW1-F1
#
_cell.length_a   1.000
_cell.length_b   1.000
_cell.length_c   1.000
_cell.angle_alpha   90.00
_cell.angle_beta   90.00
_cell.angle_gamma   90.00
#
_symmetry.space_group_name_H-M   'P 1'
#
loop_
_entity.id
_entity.type
_entity.pdbx_description
1 polymer ?
#
loop_
_entity_poly.entity_id
_entity_poly.type
_entity_poly.pdbx_seq_one_letter_code
_entity_poly.pdbx_strand_id
1 'polypeptide(L)'
;MSGTGGDPGFSGRVAKTVVASQLKIKGTQTPSPLLNQLFFGDFNKSVKSPETKFDWLTRDRDEVQKYIDDPFCGFIPTVGFFADLLEGLNTIHQDNEIAKIEKDLPFYFISGDQDPVGKKTKAVSRIINQYKKHGVKRIEYKFYKDGRHEMLNEINRQEVVNDIVNWLQKQLLY
;
A
#
# COMPACT_ATOMS: atom_id res chain seq x y z
N MET A 1 9.18 3.17 -4.09
CA MET A 1 7.82 2.62 -3.86
C MET A 1 7.83 1.88 -2.53
N SER A 2 6.90 2.19 -1.61
CA SER A 2 6.80 1.55 -0.29
C SER A 2 5.42 0.95 -0.07
N GLY A 3 5.34 -0.27 0.49
CA GLY A 3 4.09 -0.86 1.00
C GLY A 3 2.96 -1.02 -0.02
N THR A 4 3.29 -1.12 -1.31
CA THR A 4 2.28 -1.04 -2.38
C THR A 4 1.38 -2.28 -2.44
N GLY A 5 0.07 -2.05 -2.54
CA GLY A 5 -0.88 -3.08 -2.95
C GLY A 5 -0.75 -3.35 -4.45
N GLY A 6 -1.14 -4.56 -4.87
CA GLY A 6 -1.28 -4.93 -6.29
C GLY A 6 -2.72 -4.90 -6.75
N ASP A 7 -2.94 -5.24 -8.02
CA ASP A 7 -4.27 -5.27 -8.65
C ASP A 7 -5.31 -5.93 -7.72
N PRO A 8 -6.37 -5.20 -7.33
CA PRO A 8 -7.41 -5.71 -6.46
C PRO A 8 -8.22 -6.84 -7.12
N GLY A 9 -8.11 -7.07 -8.42
CA GLY A 9 -8.62 -8.24 -9.14
C GLY A 9 -10.13 -8.45 -8.96
N PHE A 10 -10.54 -9.69 -8.72
CA PHE A 10 -11.97 -10.03 -8.53
C PHE A 10 -12.59 -9.33 -7.32
N SER A 11 -11.86 -9.22 -6.21
CA SER A 11 -12.27 -8.44 -5.04
C SER A 11 -12.50 -6.96 -5.37
N GLY A 12 -11.71 -6.39 -6.28
CA GLY A 12 -11.91 -5.03 -6.79
C GLY A 12 -13.23 -4.85 -7.54
N ARG A 13 -13.68 -5.86 -8.31
CA ARG A 13 -14.97 -5.80 -9.02
C ARG A 13 -16.16 -5.83 -8.06
N VAL A 14 -16.10 -6.69 -7.04
CA VAL A 14 -17.13 -6.74 -5.99
C VAL A 14 -17.16 -5.43 -5.22
N ALA A 15 -15.99 -4.90 -4.85
CA ALA A 15 -15.88 -3.60 -4.19
C ALA A 15 -16.45 -2.47 -5.05
N LYS A 16 -16.22 -2.47 -6.37
CA LYS A 16 -16.77 -1.48 -7.31
C LYS A 16 -18.30 -1.46 -7.29
N THR A 17 -18.96 -2.61 -7.23
CA THR A 17 -20.43 -2.68 -7.13
C THR A 17 -20.92 -2.10 -5.80
N VAL A 18 -20.27 -2.45 -4.68
CA VAL A 18 -20.65 -1.94 -3.36
C VAL A 18 -20.44 -0.42 -3.27
N VAL A 19 -19.34 0.09 -3.81
CA VAL A 19 -19.05 1.53 -3.89
C VAL A 19 -20.09 2.23 -4.75
N ALA A 20 -20.39 1.72 -5.95
CA ALA A 20 -21.38 2.32 -6.84
C ALA A 20 -22.77 2.38 -6.20
N SER A 21 -23.18 1.35 -5.47
CA SER A 21 -24.43 1.36 -4.71
C SER A 21 -24.40 2.41 -3.59
N GLN A 22 -23.32 2.52 -2.83
CA GLN A 22 -23.22 3.54 -1.78
C GLN A 22 -23.15 4.97 -2.33
N LEU A 23 -22.53 5.19 -3.50
CA LEU A 23 -22.54 6.50 -4.15
C LEU A 23 -23.97 6.95 -4.46
N LYS A 24 -24.78 6.05 -5.02
CA LYS A 24 -26.18 6.33 -5.36
C LYS A 24 -27.05 6.61 -4.13
N ILE A 25 -26.82 5.90 -3.03
CA ILE A 25 -27.68 5.97 -1.84
C ILE A 25 -27.25 7.10 -0.89
N LYS A 26 -25.94 7.30 -0.69
CA LYS A 26 -25.39 8.17 0.35
C LYS A 26 -24.64 9.39 -0.17
N GLY A 27 -24.34 9.46 -1.47
CA GLY A 27 -23.52 10.52 -2.06
C GLY A 27 -22.03 10.40 -1.74
N THR A 28 -21.22 11.25 -2.38
CA THR A 28 -19.75 11.20 -2.36
C THR A 28 -19.13 11.61 -1.03
N GLN A 29 -19.71 12.60 -0.34
CA GLN A 29 -19.12 13.22 0.85
C GLN A 29 -19.39 12.46 2.16
N THR A 30 -20.13 11.35 2.11
CA THR A 30 -20.56 10.63 3.31
C THR A 30 -19.48 9.64 3.77
N PRO A 31 -18.99 9.69 5.02
CA PRO A 31 -18.14 8.65 5.60
C PRO A 31 -18.80 7.27 5.53
N SER A 32 -18.04 6.24 5.14
CA SER A 32 -18.59 4.89 4.96
C SER A 32 -17.89 3.83 5.80
N PRO A 33 -18.41 3.51 7.01
CA PRO A 33 -17.87 2.43 7.84
C PRO A 33 -17.90 1.07 7.14
N LEU A 34 -18.91 0.82 6.29
CA LEU A 34 -19.02 -0.41 5.52
C LEU A 34 -17.88 -0.56 4.51
N LEU A 35 -17.56 0.52 3.76
CA LEU A 35 -16.42 0.48 2.82
C LEU A 35 -15.11 0.43 3.59
N ASN A 36 -14.98 1.17 4.68
CA ASN A 36 -13.79 1.09 5.54
C ASN A 36 -13.51 -0.35 6.00
N GLN A 37 -14.55 -1.06 6.45
CA GLN A 37 -14.45 -2.47 6.81
C GLN A 37 -14.10 -3.36 5.61
N LEU A 38 -14.69 -3.12 4.45
CA LEU A 38 -14.43 -3.88 3.23
C LEU A 38 -12.96 -3.78 2.76
N PHE A 39 -12.37 -2.58 2.84
CA PHE A 39 -11.00 -2.34 2.35
C PHE A 39 -9.93 -2.67 3.38
N PHE A 40 -10.15 -2.31 4.65
CA PHE A 40 -9.09 -2.32 5.66
C PHE A 40 -9.36 -3.30 6.81
N GLY A 41 -10.58 -3.80 6.94
CA GLY A 41 -11.02 -4.58 8.11
C GLY A 41 -10.25 -5.88 8.35
N ASP A 42 -9.61 -6.40 7.31
CA ASP A 42 -8.87 -7.66 7.37
C ASP A 42 -7.36 -7.48 7.60
N PHE A 43 -6.83 -6.25 7.48
CA PHE A 43 -5.38 -6.04 7.55
C PHE A 43 -4.80 -6.44 8.91
N ASN A 44 -5.53 -6.15 9.98
CA ASN A 44 -5.10 -6.45 11.33
C ASN A 44 -5.15 -7.95 11.67
N LYS A 45 -5.83 -8.79 10.87
CA LYS A 45 -5.84 -10.25 11.05
C LYS A 45 -4.45 -10.88 10.85
N SER A 46 -3.54 -10.18 10.19
CA SER A 46 -2.15 -10.61 9.98
C SER A 46 -1.28 -10.47 11.23
N VAL A 47 -1.71 -9.66 12.21
CA VAL A 47 -1.00 -9.38 13.45
C VAL A 47 -1.37 -10.42 14.50
N LYS A 48 -0.37 -11.01 15.16
CA LYS A 48 -0.59 -11.89 16.31
C LYS A 48 -0.99 -11.04 17.50
N SER A 49 -2.18 -11.29 18.06
CA SER A 49 -2.71 -10.61 19.25
C SER A 49 -2.67 -9.07 19.14
N PRO A 50 -3.41 -8.47 18.20
CA PRO A 50 -3.46 -7.02 18.08
C PRO A 50 -4.11 -6.37 19.32
N GLU A 51 -3.50 -5.28 19.78
CA GLU A 51 -3.94 -4.41 20.86
C GLU A 51 -4.81 -3.26 20.32
N THR A 52 -4.57 -2.79 19.10
CA THR A 52 -5.34 -1.72 18.45
C THR A 52 -5.87 -2.15 17.07
N LYS A 53 -6.68 -1.31 16.42
CA LYS A 53 -7.14 -1.54 15.03
C LYS A 53 -6.06 -1.26 13.97
N PHE A 54 -4.96 -0.60 14.36
CA PHE A 54 -3.94 -0.07 13.46
C PHE A 54 -2.58 -0.77 13.61
N ASP A 55 -2.50 -1.85 14.39
CA ASP A 55 -1.23 -2.56 14.61
C ASP A 55 -0.64 -3.14 13.32
N TRP A 56 -1.44 -3.31 12.27
CA TRP A 56 -0.92 -3.69 10.95
C TRP A 56 -0.02 -2.62 10.31
N LEU A 57 0.01 -1.38 10.82
CA LEU A 57 0.87 -0.31 10.32
C LEU A 57 2.35 -0.60 10.61
N THR A 58 2.71 -0.82 11.88
CA THR A 58 4.11 -0.99 12.31
C THR A 58 4.20 -1.85 13.58
N ARG A 59 5.36 -2.46 13.85
CA ARG A 59 5.64 -3.11 15.14
C ARG A 59 5.95 -2.11 16.26
N ASP A 60 6.27 -0.87 15.91
CA ASP A 60 6.56 0.19 16.88
C ASP A 60 5.26 0.71 17.49
N ARG A 61 5.01 0.38 18.76
CA ARG A 61 3.76 0.70 19.46
C ARG A 61 3.58 2.20 19.66
N ASP A 62 4.69 2.93 19.86
CA ASP A 62 4.64 4.36 20.08
C ASP A 62 4.22 5.08 18.78
N GLU A 63 4.66 4.59 17.63
CA GLU A 63 4.22 5.10 16.32
C GLU A 63 2.75 4.77 16.03
N VAL A 64 2.26 3.58 16.42
CA VAL A 64 0.82 3.27 16.34
C VAL A 64 0.01 4.22 17.22
N GLN A 65 0.47 4.51 18.44
CA GLN A 65 -0.23 5.42 19.34
C GLN A 65 -0.23 6.85 18.79
N LYS A 66 0.88 7.34 18.24
CA LYS A 66 0.94 8.63 17.55
C LYS A 66 -0.08 8.72 16.41
N TYR A 67 -0.21 7.67 15.60
CA TYR A 67 -1.21 7.61 14.53
C TYR A 67 -2.65 7.69 15.08
N ILE A 68 -2.92 7.06 16.23
CA ILE A 68 -4.25 7.08 16.87
C ILE A 68 -4.57 8.46 17.46
N ASP A 69 -3.57 9.12 18.05
CA ASP A 69 -3.73 10.40 18.72
C ASP A 69 -3.74 11.59 17.75
N ASP A 70 -3.28 11.41 16.52
CA ASP A 70 -3.31 12.45 15.49
C ASP A 70 -4.75 12.65 14.96
N PRO A 71 -5.35 13.86 15.13
CA PRO A 71 -6.71 14.14 14.69
C PRO A 71 -6.91 14.07 13.16
N PHE A 72 -5.82 14.02 12.38
CA PHE A 72 -5.85 13.88 10.92
C PHE A 72 -5.71 12.44 10.44
N CYS A 73 -5.51 11.48 11.35
CA CYS A 73 -5.34 10.07 11.05
C CYS A 73 -6.52 9.22 11.55
N GLY A 74 -6.58 7.95 11.10
CA GLY A 74 -7.56 6.98 11.56
C GLY A 74 -9.04 7.26 11.25
N PHE A 75 -9.35 8.35 10.55
CA PHE A 75 -10.71 8.73 10.17
C PHE A 75 -11.31 7.74 9.17
N ILE A 76 -12.64 7.64 9.15
CA ILE A 76 -13.37 6.82 8.18
C ILE A 76 -13.49 7.61 6.87
N PRO A 77 -12.92 7.12 5.76
CA PRO A 77 -13.00 7.84 4.49
C PRO A 77 -14.42 7.91 3.93
N THR A 78 -14.63 8.87 3.02
CA THR A 78 -15.91 9.06 2.35
C THR A 78 -16.13 8.02 1.26
N VAL A 79 -17.39 7.84 0.83
CA VAL A 79 -17.70 6.97 -0.32
C VAL A 79 -16.95 7.42 -1.58
N GLY A 80 -16.85 8.74 -1.80
CA GLY A 80 -16.10 9.32 -2.92
C GLY A 80 -14.62 8.90 -2.90
N PHE A 81 -13.97 8.99 -1.74
CA PHE A 81 -12.60 8.52 -1.57
C PHE A 81 -12.43 7.06 -2.00
N PHE A 82 -13.32 6.16 -1.59
CA PHE A 82 -13.23 4.75 -1.97
C PHE A 82 -13.47 4.50 -3.46
N ALA A 83 -14.28 5.34 -4.11
CA ALA A 83 -14.47 5.31 -5.56
C ALA A 83 -13.17 5.68 -6.29
N ASP A 84 -12.57 6.81 -5.90
CA ASP A 84 -11.32 7.30 -6.48
C ASP A 84 -10.17 6.32 -6.22
N LEU A 85 -10.10 5.75 -5.01
CA LEU A 85 -9.10 4.74 -4.65
C LEU A 85 -9.19 3.51 -5.56
N LEU A 86 -10.41 2.97 -5.77
CA LEU A 86 -10.60 1.81 -6.65
C LEU A 86 -10.25 2.12 -8.10
N GLU A 87 -10.67 3.29 -8.59
CA GLU A 87 -10.39 3.71 -9.95
C GLU A 87 -8.89 3.91 -10.17
N GLY A 88 -8.21 4.57 -9.22
CA GLY A 88 -6.76 4.74 -9.22
C GLY A 88 -6.03 3.41 -9.25
N LEU A 89 -6.35 2.49 -8.32
CA LEU A 89 -5.75 1.15 -8.28
C LEU A 89 -6.00 0.37 -9.57
N ASN A 90 -7.22 0.40 -10.11
CA ASN A 90 -7.53 -0.27 -11.36
C ASN A 90 -6.79 0.33 -12.56
N THR A 91 -6.44 1.61 -12.51
CA THR A 91 -5.74 2.31 -13.61
C THR A 91 -4.24 2.05 -13.56
N ILE A 92 -3.59 2.26 -12.41
CA ILE A 92 -2.13 2.16 -12.28
C ILE A 92 -1.59 0.73 -12.48
N HIS A 93 -2.44 -0.29 -12.40
CA HIS A 93 -2.05 -1.69 -12.59
C HIS A 93 -2.31 -2.22 -14.02
N GLN A 94 -2.85 -1.41 -14.94
CA GLN A 94 -3.10 -1.86 -16.30
C GLN A 94 -1.80 -1.96 -17.10
N ASP A 95 -1.71 -3.01 -17.93
CA ASP A 95 -0.53 -3.28 -18.75
C ASP A 95 -0.20 -2.12 -19.71
N ASN A 96 -1.21 -1.46 -20.27
CA ASN A 96 -1.05 -0.28 -21.14
C ASN A 96 -0.53 0.96 -20.38
N GLU A 97 -0.90 1.16 -19.12
CA GLU A 97 -0.38 2.27 -18.29
C GLU A 97 1.06 2.01 -17.88
N ILE A 98 1.38 0.78 -17.45
CA ILE A 98 2.75 0.38 -17.10
C ILE A 98 3.67 0.43 -18.33
N ALA A 99 3.15 0.11 -19.52
CA ALA A 99 3.90 0.21 -20.76
C ALA A 99 4.38 1.65 -21.08
N LYS A 100 3.74 2.69 -20.52
CA LYS A 100 4.16 4.10 -20.68
C LYS A 100 5.32 4.51 -19.78
N ILE A 101 5.68 3.69 -18.78
CA ILE A 101 6.81 3.99 -17.90
C ILE A 101 8.11 4.03 -18.70
N GLU A 102 8.92 5.05 -18.47
CA GLU A 102 10.27 5.20 -19.01
C GLU A 102 11.15 4.00 -18.64
N LYS A 103 11.79 3.37 -19.63
CA LYS A 103 12.38 2.04 -19.47
C LYS A 103 13.65 2.05 -18.63
N ASP A 104 14.33 3.19 -18.62
CA ASP A 104 15.57 3.42 -17.90
C ASP A 104 15.37 4.19 -16.58
N LEU A 105 14.12 4.48 -16.18
CA LEU A 105 13.80 5.06 -14.88
C LEU A 105 14.11 4.04 -13.76
N PRO A 106 14.96 4.38 -12.78
CA PRO A 106 15.27 3.47 -11.67
C PRO A 106 14.14 3.41 -10.65
N PHE A 107 13.77 2.19 -10.26
CA PHE A 107 12.80 1.92 -9.21
C PHE A 107 13.45 1.17 -8.04
N TYR A 108 13.08 1.59 -6.83
CA TYR A 108 13.34 0.85 -5.61
C TYR A 108 12.03 0.52 -4.90
N PHE A 109 11.78 -0.77 -4.69
CA PHE A 109 10.62 -1.25 -3.96
C PHE A 109 11.02 -1.70 -2.55
N ILE A 110 10.39 -1.14 -1.54
CA ILE A 110 10.55 -1.54 -0.15
C ILE A 110 9.20 -2.00 0.41
N SER A 111 9.21 -3.06 1.22
CA SER A 111 8.01 -3.56 1.90
C SER A 111 8.40 -4.39 3.09
N GLY A 112 7.60 -4.38 4.14
CA GLY A 112 7.68 -5.40 5.17
C GLY A 112 7.15 -6.74 4.65
N ASP A 113 7.69 -7.85 5.16
CA ASP A 113 7.24 -9.19 4.76
C ASP A 113 5.94 -9.64 5.45
N GLN A 114 5.50 -8.91 6.49
CA GLN A 114 4.20 -9.08 7.14
C GLN A 114 3.16 -8.04 6.71
N ASP A 115 3.47 -7.14 5.78
CA ASP A 115 2.52 -6.16 5.26
C ASP A 115 1.28 -6.84 4.62
N PRO A 116 0.07 -6.69 5.20
CA PRO A 116 -1.14 -7.26 4.63
C PRO A 116 -1.54 -6.61 3.29
N VAL A 117 -1.20 -5.34 3.06
CA VAL A 117 -1.50 -4.60 1.82
C VAL A 117 -0.75 -5.21 0.65
N GLY A 118 0.54 -5.46 0.84
CA GLY A 118 1.41 -6.19 -0.09
C GLY A 118 1.14 -7.70 -0.17
N LYS A 119 0.13 -8.22 0.55
CA LYS A 119 -0.15 -9.66 0.70
C LYS A 119 1.09 -10.45 1.11
N LYS A 120 1.83 -9.94 2.11
CA LYS A 120 3.12 -10.50 2.55
C LYS A 120 4.10 -10.62 1.38
N THR A 121 4.43 -9.48 0.76
CA THR A 121 5.29 -9.32 -0.44
C THR A 121 4.76 -9.86 -1.77
N LYS A 122 3.74 -10.73 -1.76
CA LYS A 122 3.26 -11.39 -2.98
C LYS A 122 2.71 -10.40 -4.00
N ALA A 123 2.01 -9.37 -3.57
CA ALA A 123 1.45 -8.35 -4.45
C ALA A 123 2.56 -7.44 -5.01
N VAL A 124 3.50 -7.01 -4.16
CA VAL A 124 4.68 -6.23 -4.56
C VAL A 124 5.51 -6.99 -5.60
N SER A 125 5.77 -8.28 -5.37
CA SER A 125 6.50 -9.14 -6.30
C SER A 125 5.81 -9.25 -7.67
N ARG A 126 4.47 -9.31 -7.70
CA ARG A 126 3.71 -9.32 -8.97
C ARG A 126 3.87 -8.02 -9.73
N ILE A 127 3.82 -6.87 -9.05
CA ILE A 127 4.04 -5.57 -9.68
C ILE A 127 5.45 -5.46 -10.26
N ILE A 128 6.46 -5.86 -9.49
CA ILE A 128 7.86 -5.91 -9.97
C ILE A 128 7.95 -6.75 -11.24
N ASN A 129 7.34 -7.93 -11.26
CA ASN A 129 7.34 -8.79 -12.44
C ASN A 129 6.57 -8.18 -13.63
N GLN A 130 5.47 -7.48 -13.36
CA GLN A 130 4.71 -6.75 -14.38
C GLN A 130 5.53 -5.62 -14.99
N TYR A 131 6.25 -4.85 -14.17
CA TYR A 131 7.14 -3.78 -14.63
C TYR A 131 8.27 -4.35 -15.51
N LYS A 132 8.89 -5.45 -15.07
CA LYS A 132 9.91 -6.17 -15.86
C LYS A 132 9.35 -6.68 -17.19
N LYS A 133 8.15 -7.26 -17.19
CA LYS A 133 7.46 -7.73 -18.40
C LYS A 133 7.26 -6.60 -19.41
N HIS A 134 7.06 -5.36 -18.95
CA HIS A 134 6.90 -4.15 -19.78
C HIS A 134 8.20 -3.38 -20.04
N GLY A 135 9.35 -4.03 -19.81
CA GLY A 135 10.66 -3.53 -20.21
C GLY A 135 11.31 -2.52 -19.28
N VAL A 136 10.78 -2.31 -18.07
CA VAL A 136 11.48 -1.51 -17.04
C VAL A 136 12.73 -2.27 -16.59
N LYS A 137 13.90 -1.68 -16.78
CA LYS A 137 15.19 -2.39 -16.65
C LYS A 137 15.79 -2.27 -15.25
N ARG A 138 15.72 -1.09 -14.65
CA ARG A 138 16.41 -0.75 -13.40
C ARG A 138 15.48 -0.90 -12.21
N ILE A 139 15.35 -2.13 -11.71
CA ILE A 139 14.51 -2.43 -10.55
C ILE A 139 15.33 -3.10 -9.45
N GLU A 140 15.45 -2.43 -8.32
CA GLU A 140 15.92 -2.98 -7.06
C GLU A 140 14.75 -3.12 -6.10
N TYR A 141 14.84 -4.06 -5.16
CA TYR A 141 13.84 -4.19 -4.10
C TYR A 141 14.44 -4.81 -2.85
N LYS A 142 13.84 -4.50 -1.68
CA LYS A 142 14.17 -5.13 -0.41
C LYS A 142 12.90 -5.40 0.39
N PHE A 143 12.79 -6.63 0.90
CA PHE A 143 11.74 -7.01 1.83
C PHE A 143 12.33 -7.16 3.23
N TYR A 144 11.76 -6.43 4.19
CA TYR A 144 12.27 -6.37 5.55
C TYR A 144 11.54 -7.40 6.40
N LYS A 145 12.33 -8.27 7.02
CA LYS A 145 11.82 -9.36 7.84
C LYS A 145 10.98 -8.83 9.00
N ASP A 146 9.82 -9.44 9.20
CA ASP A 146 8.83 -9.13 10.23
C ASP A 146 8.23 -7.72 10.15
N GLY A 147 8.70 -6.87 9.22
CA GLY A 147 8.20 -5.52 9.00
C GLY A 147 6.75 -5.55 8.54
N ARG A 148 5.97 -4.56 8.98
CA ARG A 148 4.58 -4.38 8.55
C ARG A 148 4.49 -3.35 7.42
N HIS A 149 3.48 -2.47 7.43
CA HIS A 149 3.20 -1.58 6.31
C HIS A 149 4.13 -0.34 6.26
N GLU A 150 4.33 0.34 7.38
CA GLU A 150 5.03 1.61 7.48
C GLU A 150 6.53 1.43 7.76
N MET A 151 7.28 0.98 6.77
CA MET A 151 8.71 0.66 6.95
C MET A 151 9.58 1.83 7.46
N LEU A 152 9.19 3.09 7.21
CA LEU A 152 9.89 4.26 7.73
C LEU A 152 9.57 4.55 9.22
N ASN A 153 8.49 4.00 9.74
CA ASN A 153 8.05 4.08 11.14
C ASN A 153 8.23 2.72 11.86
N GLU A 154 8.97 1.79 11.27
CA GLU A 154 9.26 0.50 11.88
C GLU A 154 10.39 0.58 12.91
N ILE A 155 10.50 -0.45 13.75
CA ILE A 155 11.55 -0.52 14.77
C ILE A 155 12.96 -0.56 14.17
N ASN A 156 13.08 -1.02 12.91
CA ASN A 156 14.31 -1.02 12.13
C ASN A 156 14.38 0.16 11.14
N ARG A 157 13.64 1.25 11.36
CA ARG A 157 13.62 2.45 10.48
C ARG A 157 15.00 2.95 10.05
N GLN A 158 16.01 2.89 10.94
CA GLN A 158 17.35 3.33 10.60
C GLN A 158 17.99 2.49 9.50
N GLU A 159 17.75 1.17 9.49
CA GLU A 159 18.17 0.28 8.41
C GLU A 159 17.49 0.70 7.09
N VAL A 160 16.17 0.89 7.13
CA VAL A 160 15.35 1.25 5.96
C VAL A 160 15.82 2.59 5.36
N VAL A 161 16.03 3.61 6.20
CA VAL A 161 16.52 4.92 5.77
C VAL A 161 17.92 4.81 5.16
N ASN A 162 18.84 4.07 5.80
CA ASN A 162 20.18 3.88 5.27
C ASN A 162 20.18 3.19 3.91
N ASP A 163 19.33 2.16 3.72
CA ASP A 163 19.19 1.48 2.45
C ASP A 163 18.65 2.39 1.34
N ILE A 164 17.65 3.23 1.65
CA ILE A 164 17.12 4.23 0.71
C ILE A 164 18.20 5.24 0.34
N VAL A 165 18.94 5.77 1.31
CA VAL A 165 20.03 6.74 1.07
C VAL A 165 21.11 6.11 0.20
N ASN A 166 21.55 4.90 0.53
CA ASN A 166 22.54 4.16 -0.26
C ASN A 166 22.03 3.92 -1.69
N TRP A 167 20.75 3.58 -1.86
CA TRP A 167 20.15 3.40 -3.18
C TRP A 167 20.12 4.73 -3.97
N LEU A 168 19.72 5.83 -3.34
CA LEU A 168 19.70 7.16 -3.95
C LEU A 168 21.11 7.61 -4.37
N GLN A 169 22.11 7.43 -3.52
CA GLN A 169 23.50 7.75 -3.83
C GLN A 169 24.00 6.98 -5.05
N LYS A 170 23.65 5.69 -5.19
CA LYS A 170 23.96 4.93 -6.40
C LYS A 170 23.33 5.54 -7.65
N GLN A 171 22.15 6.14 -7.57
CA GLN A 171 21.51 6.75 -8.74
C GLN A 171 22.13 8.10 -9.14
N LEU A 172 22.82 8.79 -8.24
CA LEU A 172 23.50 10.07 -8.51
C LEU A 172 24.89 9.90 -9.15
N LEU A 173 25.46 8.70 -9.07
CA LEU A 173 26.77 8.37 -9.63
C LEU A 173 26.70 7.93 -11.12
N TYR A 174 25.51 7.98 -11.72
CA TYR A 174 25.22 7.67 -13.13
C TYR A 174 24.39 8.78 -13.76
#